data_AF-A0A7K4G458-F1
#
_entry.id   AF-A0A7K4G458-F1
#
_cell.length_a   1.000
_cell.length_b   1.000
_cell.length_c   1.000
_cell.angle_alpha   90.00
_cell.angle_beta   90.00
_cell.angle_gamma   90.00
#
_symmetry.space_group_name_H-M   'P 1'
#
loop_
_entity.id
_entity.type
_entity.pdbx_description
1 polymer ?
#
loop_
_entity_poly.entity_id
_entity_poly.type
_entity_poly.pdbx_seq_one_letter_code
_entity_poly.pdbx_strand_id
1 'polypeptide(L)'
;MIIGLVDCITNKMDAHAILDPLVQQTDFSIQVFTCPEPFKAPVAVKKAFDSGVDVVMVYAETSEEQKEAVDLMHEKILDLEISSGKYAYYALLFDEEWRVEHQMRAIAEKRLQQTLQEIMESTHGIKREQTEEVPPVESEAQEFIQTETPHGRPLF
;
A
#
# COMPACT_ATOMS: atom_id res chain seq x y z
N MET A 1 14.30 10.09 -7.06
CA MET A 1 13.02 9.42 -6.74
C MET A 1 11.93 10.47 -6.67
N ILE A 2 10.76 10.20 -7.24
CA ILE A 2 9.60 11.08 -7.25
C ILE A 2 8.52 10.44 -6.36
N ILE A 3 8.18 11.11 -5.26
CA ILE A 3 7.09 10.70 -4.37
C ILE A 3 5.83 11.48 -4.77
N GLY A 4 4.74 10.77 -5.08
CA GLY A 4 3.42 11.37 -5.24
C GLY A 4 2.76 11.55 -3.87
N LEU A 5 2.61 12.77 -3.38
CA LEU A 5 1.82 13.05 -2.18
C LEU A 5 0.35 13.22 -2.58
N VAL A 6 -0.50 12.30 -2.17
CA VAL A 6 -1.96 12.41 -2.29
C VAL A 6 -2.50 12.97 -0.99
N ASP A 7 -3.09 14.17 -1.05
CA ASP A 7 -3.73 14.84 0.08
C ASP A 7 -5.21 15.12 -0.20
N CYS A 8 -5.95 15.48 0.85
CA CYS A 8 -7.38 15.77 0.77
C CYS A 8 -7.66 17.23 1.12
N ILE A 9 -8.58 17.88 0.40
CA ILE A 9 -9.05 19.24 0.72
C ILE A 9 -9.68 19.30 2.13
N THR A 10 -10.27 18.20 2.59
CA THR A 10 -10.85 18.08 3.94
C THR A 10 -9.82 18.00 5.05
N ASN A 11 -8.53 17.79 4.74
CA ASN A 11 -7.49 17.77 5.75
C ASN A 11 -7.35 19.16 6.38
N LYS A 12 -7.25 19.22 7.70
CA LYS A 12 -6.97 20.43 8.45
C LYS A 12 -5.49 20.79 8.39
N MET A 13 -4.62 19.80 8.22
CA MET A 13 -3.18 19.97 8.10
C MET A 13 -2.72 19.92 6.64
N ASP A 14 -1.82 20.84 6.29
CA ASP A 14 -1.11 20.83 5.03
C ASP A 14 0.11 19.90 5.12
N ALA A 15 -0.04 18.68 4.59
CA ALA A 15 1.03 17.69 4.59
C ALA A 15 2.23 18.11 3.74
N HIS A 16 2.02 18.86 2.66
CA HIS A 16 3.11 19.33 1.83
C HIS A 16 3.97 20.34 2.61
N ALA A 17 3.34 21.28 3.32
CA ALA A 17 4.05 22.24 4.18
C ALA A 17 4.82 21.56 5.32
N ILE A 18 4.31 20.44 5.86
CA ILE A 18 5.00 19.65 6.88
C ILE A 18 6.24 18.94 6.30
N LEU A 19 6.11 18.38 5.09
CA LEU A 19 7.16 17.60 4.46
C LEU A 19 8.25 18.47 3.81
N ASP A 20 7.92 19.66 3.31
CA ASP A 20 8.83 20.52 2.53
C ASP A 20 10.22 20.72 3.19
N PRO A 21 10.34 21.00 4.50
CA PRO A 21 11.66 21.12 5.15
C PRO A 21 12.50 19.84 5.13
N LEU A 22 11.85 18.68 5.11
CA LEU A 22 12.50 17.37 5.06
C LEU A 22 12.95 17.04 3.63
N VAL A 23 12.15 17.37 2.63
CA VAL A 23 12.48 17.17 1.20
C VAL A 23 13.71 17.98 0.81
N GLN A 24 13.86 19.19 1.34
CA GLN A 24 15.02 20.05 1.05
C GLN A 24 16.37 19.45 1.51
N GLN A 25 16.34 18.42 2.36
CA GLN A 25 17.52 17.76 2.89
C GLN A 25 17.83 16.42 2.20
N THR A 26 17.07 16.05 1.17
CA THR A 26 17.11 14.73 0.54
C THR A 26 17.17 14.82 -1.00
N ASP A 27 17.52 13.70 -1.64
CA ASP A 27 17.64 13.60 -3.11
C ASP A 27 16.33 13.22 -3.83
N PHE A 28 15.18 13.33 -3.17
CA PHE A 28 13.87 13.04 -3.76
C PHE A 28 13.02 14.30 -3.93
N SER A 29 12.04 14.23 -4.81
CA SER A 29 11.10 15.31 -5.08
C SER A 29 9.67 14.87 -4.78
N ILE A 30 8.85 15.79 -4.27
CA ILE A 30 7.41 15.54 -4.06
C ILE A 30 6.60 16.17 -5.19
N GLN A 31 5.64 15.41 -5.72
CA GLN A 31 4.57 15.92 -6.59
C GLN A 31 3.23 15.76 -5.88
N VAL A 32 2.44 16.83 -5.78
CA VAL A 32 1.19 16.84 -5.01
C VAL A 32 -0.01 16.52 -5.90
N PHE A 33 -0.90 15.65 -5.42
CA PHE A 33 -2.12 15.20 -6.09
C PHE A 33 -3.31 15.31 -5.13
N THR A 34 -3.95 16.46 -5.11
CA THR A 34 -5.06 16.73 -4.19
C THR A 34 -6.39 16.15 -4.67
N CYS A 35 -7.12 15.51 -3.75
CA CYS A 35 -8.48 15.03 -3.93
C CYS A 35 -9.44 15.74 -2.95
N PRO A 36 -10.77 15.74 -3.18
CA PRO A 36 -11.67 16.47 -2.31
C PRO A 36 -11.80 15.83 -0.91
N GLU A 37 -11.73 14.52 -0.79
CA GLU A 37 -12.03 13.75 0.41
C GLU A 37 -11.35 12.37 0.38
N PRO A 38 -11.13 11.71 1.54
CA PRO A 38 -10.30 10.49 1.62
C PRO A 38 -10.71 9.39 0.66
N PHE A 39 -12.00 9.11 0.52
CA PHE A 39 -12.50 8.04 -0.37
C PHE A 39 -12.36 8.34 -1.86
N LYS A 40 -11.90 9.55 -2.25
CA LYS A 40 -11.49 9.87 -3.61
C LYS A 40 -9.99 9.72 -3.84
N ALA A 41 -9.21 9.40 -2.79
CA ALA A 41 -7.78 9.12 -2.89
C ALA A 41 -7.43 8.09 -3.97
N PRO A 42 -8.18 6.98 -4.20
CA PRO A 42 -7.81 6.01 -5.24
C PRO A 42 -7.72 6.63 -6.63
N VAL A 43 -8.57 7.61 -6.95
CA VAL A 43 -8.52 8.33 -8.23
C VAL A 43 -7.27 9.19 -8.32
N ALA A 44 -6.87 9.86 -7.24
CA ALA A 44 -5.65 10.66 -7.20
C ALA A 44 -4.38 9.78 -7.23
N VAL A 45 -4.38 8.66 -6.52
CA VAL A 45 -3.31 7.64 -6.57
C VAL A 45 -3.12 7.14 -7.99
N LYS A 46 -4.20 6.77 -8.69
CA LYS A 46 -4.13 6.35 -10.09
C LYS A 46 -3.48 7.44 -10.96
N LYS A 47 -3.94 8.70 -10.82
CA LYS A 47 -3.36 9.83 -11.58
C LYS A 47 -1.87 10.02 -11.26
N ALA A 48 -1.46 9.85 -10.01
CA ALA A 48 -0.07 9.94 -9.62
C ALA A 48 0.77 8.86 -10.30
N PHE A 49 0.33 7.60 -10.26
CA PHE A 49 1.01 6.50 -10.95
C PHE A 49 1.09 6.71 -12.46
N ASP A 50 0.00 7.17 -13.09
CA ASP A 50 -0.06 7.50 -14.53
C ASP A 50 0.90 8.66 -14.88
N SER A 51 1.15 9.58 -13.94
CA SER A 51 2.06 10.74 -14.11
C SER A 51 3.53 10.37 -13.95
N GLY A 52 3.84 9.12 -13.63
CA GLY A 52 5.22 8.61 -13.56
C GLY A 52 5.90 8.78 -12.20
N VAL A 53 5.15 9.01 -11.11
CA VAL A 53 5.76 8.95 -9.75
C VAL A 53 6.26 7.53 -9.45
N ASP A 54 7.32 7.40 -8.66
CA ASP A 54 7.93 6.11 -8.31
C ASP A 54 7.13 5.40 -7.22
N VAL A 55 6.63 6.18 -6.25
CA VAL A 55 5.91 5.72 -5.06
C VAL A 55 4.88 6.79 -4.67
N VAL A 56 3.78 6.38 -4.03
CA VAL A 56 2.76 7.31 -3.53
C VAL A 56 2.73 7.31 -2.01
N MET A 57 2.55 8.47 -1.40
CA MET A 57 2.18 8.64 0.00
C MET A 57 0.76 9.21 0.05
N VAL A 58 -0.15 8.53 0.72
CA VAL A 58 -1.55 8.95 0.91
C VAL A 58 -1.69 9.52 2.31
N TYR A 59 -1.96 10.82 2.40
CA TYR A 59 -2.25 11.50 3.65
C TYR A 59 -3.73 11.90 3.71
N ALA A 60 -4.43 11.37 4.71
CA ALA A 60 -5.84 11.67 4.91
C ALA A 60 -6.17 11.71 6.41
N GLU A 61 -6.96 12.72 6.76
CA GLU A 61 -7.62 12.83 8.05
C GLU A 61 -9.03 12.27 7.94
N THR A 62 -9.37 11.32 8.81
CA THR A 62 -10.62 10.56 8.79
C THR A 62 -11.18 10.42 10.21
N SER A 63 -12.40 9.91 10.33
CA SER A 63 -12.99 9.51 11.61
C SER A 63 -13.21 7.99 11.68
N GLU A 64 -13.40 7.45 12.89
CA GLU A 64 -13.79 6.04 13.05
C GLU A 64 -15.13 5.72 12.38
N GLU A 65 -16.06 6.68 12.32
CA GLU A 65 -17.34 6.52 11.62
C GLU A 65 -17.17 6.23 10.12
N GLN A 66 -16.02 6.58 9.55
CA GLN A 66 -15.67 6.36 8.14
C GLN A 66 -14.79 5.13 7.92
N LYS A 67 -14.58 4.29 8.94
CA LYS A 67 -13.67 3.14 8.86
C LYS A 67 -13.96 2.20 7.68
N GLU A 68 -15.23 1.84 7.44
CA GLU A 68 -15.60 1.00 6.29
C GLU A 68 -15.23 1.64 4.95
N ALA A 69 -15.34 2.97 4.85
CA ALA A 69 -14.94 3.71 3.65
C ALA A 69 -13.41 3.74 3.48
N VAL A 70 -12.66 3.80 4.58
CA VAL A 70 -11.19 3.71 4.59
C VAL A 70 -10.74 2.31 4.17
N ASP A 71 -11.39 1.26 4.67
CA ASP A 71 -11.10 -0.13 4.29
C ASP A 71 -11.33 -0.34 2.78
N LEU A 72 -12.46 0.15 2.25
CA LEU A 72 -12.73 0.12 0.81
C LEU A 72 -11.72 0.94 0.00
N MET A 73 -11.31 2.10 0.52
CA MET A 73 -10.25 2.91 -0.10
C MET A 73 -8.94 2.13 -0.19
N HIS A 74 -8.53 1.43 0.88
CA HIS A 74 -7.34 0.58 0.90
C HIS A 74 -7.43 -0.53 -0.14
N GLU A 75 -8.53 -1.28 -0.19
CA GLU A 75 -8.73 -2.33 -1.20
C GLU A 75 -8.55 -1.80 -2.63
N LYS A 76 -9.13 -0.63 -2.92
CA LYS A 76 -9.03 -0.02 -4.25
C LYS A 76 -7.63 0.47 -4.57
N ILE A 77 -6.86 0.91 -3.57
CA ILE A 77 -5.47 1.31 -3.77
C ILE A 77 -4.58 0.09 -3.98
N LEU A 78 -4.83 -1.02 -3.26
CA LEU A 78 -4.14 -2.29 -3.51
C LEU A 78 -4.34 -2.79 -4.95
N ASP A 79 -5.57 -2.69 -5.49
CA ASP A 79 -5.85 -2.99 -6.90
C ASP A 79 -4.94 -2.15 -7.84
N LEU A 80 -4.72 -0.87 -7.51
CA LEU A 80 -3.86 0.03 -8.28
C LEU A 80 -2.38 -0.29 -8.15
N GLU A 81 -1.91 -0.65 -6.96
CA GLU A 81 -0.53 -1.09 -6.73
C GLU A 81 -0.18 -2.32 -7.58
N ILE A 82 -1.06 -3.33 -7.55
CA ILE A 82 -0.91 -4.55 -8.35
C ILE A 82 -0.87 -4.21 -9.84
N SER A 83 -1.78 -3.35 -10.30
CA SER A 83 -1.87 -3.00 -11.72
C SER A 83 -0.68 -2.17 -12.22
N SER A 84 -0.09 -1.35 -11.35
CA SER A 84 0.98 -0.41 -11.71
C SER A 84 2.38 -0.96 -11.42
N GLY A 85 2.49 -1.99 -10.57
CA GLY A 85 3.75 -2.50 -10.05
C GLY A 85 4.46 -1.51 -9.12
N LYS A 86 3.72 -0.54 -8.57
CA LYS A 86 4.22 0.51 -7.66
C LYS A 86 3.49 0.42 -6.32
N TYR A 87 4.07 1.04 -5.29
CA TYR A 87 3.54 1.00 -3.93
C TYR A 87 2.93 2.34 -3.50
N ALA A 88 1.91 2.27 -2.65
CA ALA A 88 1.33 3.38 -1.93
C ALA A 88 1.50 3.16 -0.42
N TYR A 89 1.92 4.21 0.28
CA TYR A 89 2.13 4.21 1.72
C TYR A 89 1.12 5.13 2.38
N TYR A 90 0.62 4.76 3.56
CA TYR A 90 -0.49 5.43 4.19
C TYR A 90 -0.04 6.21 5.43
N ALA A 91 -0.38 7.49 5.48
CA ALA A 91 -0.24 8.37 6.62
C ALA A 91 -1.65 8.83 7.07
N LEU A 92 -2.47 7.89 7.53
CA LEU A 92 -3.83 8.18 7.98
C LEU A 92 -3.83 8.73 9.41
N LEU A 93 -4.67 9.73 9.67
CA LEU A 93 -4.93 10.29 10.99
C LEU A 93 -6.41 10.13 11.33
N PHE A 94 -6.72 9.54 12.48
CA PHE A 94 -8.09 9.40 12.97
C PHE A 94 -8.39 10.48 14.02
N ASP A 95 -9.53 11.15 13.91
CA ASP A 95 -9.93 12.27 14.77
C ASP A 95 -9.95 11.98 16.28
N GLU A 96 -10.09 10.72 16.67
CA GLU A 96 -10.00 10.28 18.06
C GLU A 96 -8.59 10.37 18.67
N GLU A 97 -7.55 10.47 17.83
CA GLU A 97 -6.15 10.49 18.26
C GLU A 97 -5.72 11.81 18.92
N TRP A 98 -6.52 12.88 18.78
CA TRP A 98 -6.21 14.18 19.38
C TRP A 98 -7.42 14.83 20.04
N ARG A 99 -7.15 15.64 21.07
CA ARG A 99 -8.18 16.48 21.71
C ARG A 99 -8.00 17.97 21.40
N VAL A 100 -6.80 18.35 20.96
CA VAL A 100 -6.40 19.74 20.74
C VAL A 100 -5.54 19.84 19.47
N GLU A 101 -5.66 20.95 18.73
CA GLU A 101 -4.99 21.16 17.44
C GLU A 101 -3.46 21.02 17.49
N HIS A 102 -2.79 21.49 18.54
CA HIS A 102 -1.34 21.31 18.67
C HIS A 102 -0.94 19.81 18.73
N GLN A 103 -1.77 18.96 19.34
CA GLN A 103 -1.51 17.51 19.36
C GLN A 103 -1.67 16.92 17.97
N MET A 104 -2.71 17.33 17.25
CA MET A 104 -2.97 16.90 15.88
C MET A 104 -1.76 17.15 14.97
N ARG A 105 -1.20 18.37 15.03
CA ARG A 105 0.00 18.72 14.26
C ARG A 105 1.18 17.82 14.58
N ALA A 106 1.49 17.62 15.87
CA ALA A 106 2.60 16.75 16.27
C ALA A 106 2.41 15.29 15.82
N ILE A 107 1.17 14.81 15.85
CA ILE A 107 0.81 13.46 15.38
C ILE A 107 0.97 13.37 13.85
N ALA A 108 0.49 14.37 13.11
CA ALA A 108 0.63 14.46 11.65
C ALA A 108 2.10 14.48 11.23
N GLU A 109 2.89 15.35 11.85
CA GLU A 109 4.35 15.46 11.62
C GLU A 109 5.04 14.12 11.84
N LYS A 110 4.77 13.47 12.98
CA LYS A 110 5.34 12.16 13.27
C LYS A 110 4.92 11.09 12.25
N ARG A 111 3.63 11.02 11.89
CA ARG A 111 3.10 10.05 10.92
C ARG A 111 3.78 10.21 9.57
N LEU A 112 3.79 11.43 9.04
CA LEU A 112 4.39 11.78 7.76
C LEU A 112 5.90 11.48 7.74
N GLN A 113 6.62 11.79 8.81
CA GLN A 113 8.04 11.47 8.95
C GLN A 113 8.31 9.96 8.96
N GLN A 114 7.51 9.19 9.71
CA GLN A 114 7.63 7.73 9.76
C GLN A 114 7.37 7.10 8.40
N THR A 115 6.27 7.48 7.75
CA THR A 115 5.93 6.99 6.41
C THR A 115 7.00 7.36 5.38
N LEU A 116 7.56 8.58 5.47
CA LEU A 116 8.67 8.98 4.61
C LEU A 116 9.92 8.12 4.84
N GLN A 117 10.25 7.86 6.11
CA GLN A 117 11.37 6.98 6.47
C GLN A 117 11.16 5.56 5.93
N GLU A 118 9.96 5.00 6.03
CA GLU A 118 9.61 3.69 5.49
C GLU A 118 9.80 3.62 3.96
N ILE A 119 9.38 4.66 3.24
CA ILE A 119 9.61 4.78 1.78
C ILE A 119 11.12 4.81 1.47
N MET A 120 11.89 5.55 2.26
CA MET A 120 13.34 5.63 2.06
C MET A 120 14.01 4.29 2.36
N GLU A 121 13.64 3.61 3.44
CA GLU A 121 14.21 2.32 3.81
C GLU A 121 13.85 1.23 2.79
N SER A 122 12.62 1.22 2.28
CA SER A 122 12.19 0.24 1.28
C SER A 122 12.92 0.41 -0.06
N THR A 123 13.18 1.65 -0.46
CA THR A 123 13.88 1.96 -1.72
C THR A 123 15.38 1.69 -1.64
N HIS A 124 16.00 1.79 -0.46
CA HIS A 124 17.40 1.39 -0.22
C HIS A 124 17.55 -0.11 0.12
N GLY A 125 16.44 -0.78 0.49
CA GLY A 125 16.40 -2.11 1.08
C GLY A 125 16.11 -3.28 0.15
N ILE A 126 15.86 -3.08 -1.15
CA ILE A 126 15.79 -4.21 -2.11
C ILE A 126 17.21 -4.67 -2.50
N LYS A 127 17.95 -5.15 -1.50
CA LYS A 127 19.10 -6.05 -1.66
C LYS A 127 18.90 -7.23 -0.70
N ARG A 128 18.50 -8.36 -1.30
CA ARG A 128 18.42 -9.73 -0.74
C ARG A 128 17.41 -9.94 0.38
N GLU A 129 16.25 -10.49 0.00
CA GLU A 129 15.92 -11.81 0.53
C GLU A 129 16.33 -12.84 -0.51
N GLN A 130 17.13 -13.80 -0.06
CA GLN A 130 17.46 -15.00 -0.80
C GLN A 130 16.14 -15.68 -1.13
N THR A 131 16.02 -16.17 -2.36
CA THR A 131 15.17 -17.33 -2.65
C THR A 131 15.52 -18.38 -1.59
N GLU A 132 14.65 -18.59 -0.61
CA GLU A 132 14.62 -19.87 0.08
C GLU A 132 14.41 -20.90 -1.04
N GLU A 133 15.47 -21.66 -1.33
CA GLU A 133 15.35 -22.87 -2.13
C GLU A 133 14.28 -23.72 -1.46
N VAL A 134 13.09 -23.75 -2.07
CA VAL A 134 12.08 -24.74 -1.74
C VAL A 134 12.80 -26.10 -1.86
N PRO A 135 12.95 -26.87 -0.77
CA PRO A 135 13.58 -28.17 -0.86
C PRO A 135 12.79 -28.98 -1.89
N PRO A 136 13.48 -29.74 -2.78
CA PRO A 136 12.80 -30.50 -3.81
C PRO A 136 11.77 -31.40 -3.13
N VAL A 137 10.50 -31.21 -3.49
CA VAL A 137 9.44 -32.15 -3.15
C VAL A 137 9.88 -33.49 -3.74
N GLU A 138 10.21 -34.44 -2.88
CA GLU A 138 10.36 -35.83 -3.30
C GLU A 138 9.02 -36.26 -3.89
N SER A 139 8.97 -36.20 -5.21
CA SER A 139 7.88 -36.73 -6.01
C SER A 139 7.92 -38.23 -5.83
N GLU A 140 7.18 -38.76 -4.85
CA GLU A 140 6.78 -40.16 -4.84
C GLU A 140 5.88 -40.39 -6.06
N ALA A 141 6.52 -40.64 -7.19
CA ALA A 141 5.92 -41.34 -8.30
C ALA A 141 5.69 -42.79 -7.85
N GLN A 142 4.45 -43.11 -7.46
CA GLN A 142 3.95 -44.47 -7.57
C GLN A 142 2.63 -44.45 -8.37
N GLU A 143 2.86 -44.48 -9.68
CA GLU A 143 2.16 -45.28 -10.68
C GLU A 143 0.74 -45.79 -10.34
N PHE A 144 -0.22 -45.32 -11.16
CA PHE A 144 -1.36 -46.11 -11.67
C PHE A 144 -0.91 -47.57 -11.92
N ILE A 145 -1.70 -48.63 -11.76
CA ILE A 145 -2.90 -49.06 -12.51
C ILE A 145 -3.45 -50.29 -11.71
N GLN A 146 -4.74 -50.57 -11.47
CA GLN A 146 -5.71 -51.17 -12.41
C GLN A 146 -7.08 -51.29 -11.75
N THR A 147 -8.09 -50.86 -12.50
CA THR A 147 -9.50 -51.22 -12.40
C THR A 147 -9.68 -52.73 -12.46
N GLU A 148 -10.14 -53.35 -11.36
CA GLU A 148 -10.70 -54.70 -11.40
C GLU A 148 -12.16 -54.63 -11.89
N THR A 149 -12.37 -55.05 -13.13
CA THR A 149 -13.67 -55.44 -13.68
C THR A 149 -14.20 -56.69 -12.95
N PRO A 150 -15.48 -56.73 -12.51
CA PRO A 150 -16.12 -57.97 -12.10
C PRO A 150 -16.82 -58.66 -13.28
N HIS A 151 -16.99 -59.98 -13.16
CA HIS A 151 -17.73 -60.92 -14.03
C HIS A 151 -16.91 -61.53 -15.19
N GLY A 152 -16.88 -62.84 -15.42
CA GLY A 152 -17.59 -63.98 -14.85
C GLY A 152 -17.16 -65.23 -15.64
N ARG A 153 -17.13 -66.39 -14.98
CA ARG A 153 -16.86 -67.69 -15.64
C ARG A 153 -17.94 -68.04 -16.66
N PRO A 154 -17.62 -68.80 -17.71
CA PRO A 154 -18.63 -69.35 -18.60
C PRO A 154 -19.42 -70.45 -17.88
N LEU A 155 -20.74 -70.38 -17.97
CA LEU A 155 -21.62 -71.53 -17.79
C LEU A 155 -22.27 -71.81 -19.15
N PHE A 156 -22.18 -73.08 -19.55
CA PHE A 156 -22.67 -73.74 -20.77
C PHE A 156 -21.77 -73.65 -22.00
#